data_AF-A0A1I3TKK6-F1
#
_entry.id   AF-A0A1I3TKK6-F1
#
_cell.length_a   1.000
_cell.length_b   1.000
_cell.length_c   1.000
_cell.angle_alpha   90.00
_cell.angle_beta   90.00
_cell.angle_gamma   90.00
#
_symmetry.space_group_name_H-M   'P 1'
#
loop_
_entity.id
_entity.type
_entity.pdbx_description
1 polymer ?
#
loop_
_entity_poly.entity_id
_entity_poly.type
_entity_poly.pdbx_seq_one_letter_code
_entity_poly.pdbx_strand_id
1 'polypeptide(L)'
;MQGIREMWLDQTGELGVIEREDQRFGSSFHPIKMEGKTKEILIINNLWYTTYTGARHFFRLHSNDYRVSGRMQRVDLMYLSDIR
;
A
#
# COMPACT_ATOMS: atom_id res chain seq x y z
N MET A 1 11.66 4.33 2.63
CA MET A 1 11.09 3.24 3.47
C MET A 1 10.91 3.58 4.95
N GLN A 2 11.50 4.66 5.49
CA GLN A 2 11.35 5.00 6.91
C GLN A 2 9.87 5.18 7.31
N GLY A 3 9.46 4.51 8.38
CA GLY A 3 8.12 4.60 8.96
C GLY A 3 7.04 3.72 8.32
N ILE A 4 7.37 2.88 7.33
CA ILE A 4 6.46 1.80 6.88
C ILE A 4 6.58 0.63 7.85
N ARG A 5 5.45 0.22 8.42
CA ARG A 5 5.37 -0.90 9.38
C ARG A 5 5.01 -2.22 8.71
N GLU A 6 4.00 -2.17 7.84
CA GLU A 6 3.49 -3.33 7.12
C GLU A 6 3.12 -2.96 5.68
N MET A 7 3.13 -3.94 4.80
CA MET A 7 2.69 -3.79 3.42
C MET A 7 1.91 -5.02 3.00
N TRP A 8 0.85 -4.80 2.23
CA TRP A 8 0.09 -5.83 1.54
C TRP A 8 0.03 -5.50 0.06
N LEU A 9 0.42 -6.44 -0.78
CA LEU A 9 0.34 -6.30 -2.23
C LEU A 9 -0.67 -7.29 -2.79
N ASP A 10 -1.24 -6.94 -3.94
CA ASP A 10 -2.09 -7.81 -4.73
C ASP A 10 -1.28 -8.92 -5.43
N GLN A 11 -1.95 -9.80 -6.17
CA GLN A 11 -1.29 -10.97 -6.76
C GLN A 11 -0.23 -10.63 -7.81
N THR A 12 -0.35 -9.47 -8.47
CA THR A 12 0.64 -8.99 -9.45
C THR A 12 1.78 -8.23 -8.77
N GLY A 13 1.63 -7.87 -7.49
CA GLY A 13 2.61 -7.08 -6.76
C GLY A 13 2.62 -5.60 -7.15
N GLU A 14 1.59 -5.13 -7.87
CA GLU A 14 1.55 -3.77 -8.44
C GLU A 14 0.75 -2.81 -7.58
N LEU A 15 -0.30 -3.28 -6.93
CA LEU A 15 -1.19 -2.44 -6.12
C LEU A 15 -1.28 -2.99 -4.71
N GLY A 16 -1.45 -2.10 -3.74
CA GLY A 16 -1.41 -2.53 -2.35
C GLY A 16 -1.85 -1.49 -1.35
N VAL A 17 -1.62 -1.82 -0.09
CA VAL A 17 -1.77 -0.91 1.05
C VAL A 17 -0.50 -0.98 1.86
N ILE A 18 -0.01 0.17 2.31
CA ILE A 18 1.01 0.25 3.36
C ILE A 18 0.37 0.72 4.65
N GLU A 19 0.88 0.22 5.75
CA GLU A 19 0.71 0.82 7.07
C GLU A 19 1.95 1.68 7.37
N ARG A 20 1.72 2.90 7.82
CA ARG A 20 2.75 3.82 8.28
C ARG A 20 2.47 4.27 9.70
N GLU A 21 3.54 4.48 10.45
CA GLU A 21 3.46 5.19 11.70
C GLU A 21 3.01 6.63 11.45
N ASP A 22 2.00 7.06 12.21
CA ASP A 22 1.46 8.41 12.15
C ASP A 22 1.42 9.01 13.57
N GLN A 23 1.87 10.25 13.72
CA GLN A 23 1.99 10.88 15.04
C GLN A 23 0.64 11.20 15.69
N ARG A 24 -0.44 11.33 14.91
CA ARG A 24 -1.78 11.67 15.41
C ARG A 24 -2.62 10.44 15.68
N PHE A 25 -2.54 9.43 14.81
CA PHE A 25 -3.37 8.23 14.87
C PHE A 25 -2.64 6.97 15.36
N GLY A 26 -1.33 7.03 15.55
CA GLY A 26 -0.47 5.88 15.81
C GLY A 26 -0.17 5.11 14.53
N SER A 27 -1.21 4.70 13.80
CA SER A 27 -1.12 4.04 12.49
C SER A 27 -2.01 4.70 11.45
N SER A 28 -1.49 4.82 10.23
CA SER A 28 -2.24 5.27 9.06
C SER A 28 -2.03 4.32 7.89
N PHE A 29 -3.08 4.07 7.12
CA PHE A 29 -3.08 3.15 6.00
C PHE A 29 -3.23 3.93 4.69
N HIS A 30 -2.42 3.59 3.70
CA HIS A 30 -2.35 4.31 2.43
C HIS A 30 -2.40 3.33 1.26
N PRO A 31 -3.34 3.51 0.31
CA PRO A 31 -3.30 2.82 -0.96
C PRO A 31 -2.01 3.18 -1.72
N ILE A 32 -1.35 2.18 -2.29
CA ILE A 32 -0.11 2.35 -3.03
C ILE A 32 -0.14 1.67 -4.39
N LYS A 33 0.75 2.15 -5.26
CA LYS A 33 1.19 1.49 -6.48
C LYS A 33 2.70 1.30 -6.43
N MET A 34 3.16 0.11 -6.82
CA MET A 34 4.57 -0.18 -7.05
C MET A 34 4.95 0.22 -8.47
N GLU A 35 6.01 1.00 -8.62
CA GLU A 35 6.58 1.29 -9.94
C GLU A 35 7.37 0.06 -10.43
N GLY A 36 6.99 -0.47 -11.60
CA GLY A 36 7.49 -1.77 -12.08
C GLY A 36 9.00 -1.87 -12.28
N LYS A 37 9.68 -0.75 -12.61
CA LYS A 37 11.12 -0.74 -12.91
C LYS A 37 12.00 -0.46 -11.68
N THR A 38 11.59 0.49 -10.86
CA THR A 38 12.37 0.99 -9.71
C THR A 38 11.96 0.31 -8.41
N LYS A 39 10.80 -0.37 -8.41
CA LYS A 39 10.12 -0.85 -7.20
C LYS A 39 9.83 0.27 -6.19
N GLU A 40 9.72 1.51 -6.67
CA GLU A 40 9.31 2.64 -5.84
C GLU A 40 7.84 2.52 -5.42
N ILE A 41 7.57 2.94 -4.18
CA ILE A 41 6.23 2.95 -3.61
C ILE A 41 5.61 4.33 -3.82
N LEU A 42 4.54 4.39 -4.61
CA LEU A 42 3.77 5.61 -4.85
C LEU A 42 2.46 5.55 -4.08
N ILE A 43 2.19 6.54 -3.22
CA ILE A 43 0.88 6.70 -2.58
C ILE A 43 -0.08 7.30 -3.61
N ILE A 44 -1.15 6.57 -3.95
CA ILE A 44 -2.07 6.91 -5.05
C ILE A 44 -3.35 7.61 -4.57
N ASN A 45 -3.46 7.85 -3.27
CA ASN A 45 -4.52 8.68 -2.68
C ASN A 45 -3.98 9.39 -1.44
N ASN A 46 -4.06 10.72 -1.38
CA ASN A 46 -3.54 11.53 -0.27
C ASN A 46 -4.48 11.54 0.96
N LEU A 47 -5.35 10.54 1.10
CA LEU A 47 -6.21 10.38 2.27
C LEU A 47 -5.55 9.48 3.30
N TRP A 48 -5.74 9.84 4.57
CA TRP A 48 -5.33 9.02 5.71
C TRP A 48 -6.48 8.12 6.12
N TYR A 49 -6.30 6.82 5.93
CA TYR A 49 -7.23 5.84 6.45
C TYR A 49 -6.74 5.36 7.82
N THR A 50 -7.67 5.22 8.77
CA THR A 50 -7.36 4.70 10.10
C THR A 50 -7.42 3.17 10.16
N THR A 51 -7.85 2.50 9.07
CA THR A 51 -7.91 1.04 8.99
C THR A 51 -7.45 0.54 7.62
N TYR A 52 -6.86 -0.67 7.61
CA TYR A 52 -6.52 -1.41 6.39
C TYR A 52 -7.73 -1.57 5.46
N THR A 53 -8.89 -1.97 6.01
CA THR A 53 -10.10 -2.19 5.24
C THR A 53 -10.57 -0.91 4.56
N GLY A 54 -10.52 0.24 5.25
CA GLY A 54 -10.84 1.54 4.67
C GLY A 54 -9.96 1.88 3.47
N ALA A 55 -8.64 1.71 3.60
CA ALA A 55 -7.70 1.89 2.49
C ALA A 55 -7.98 0.90 1.35
N ARG A 56 -8.31 -0.37 1.64
CA ARG A 56 -8.65 -1.37 0.63
C ARG A 56 -9.93 -1.04 -0.14
N HIS A 57 -10.91 -0.40 0.49
CA HIS A 57 -12.15 0.02 -0.18
C HIS A 57 -11.92 1.04 -1.30
N PHE A 58 -10.83 1.81 -1.25
CA PHE A 58 -10.43 2.71 -2.34
C PHE A 58 -10.46 2.00 -3.70
N PHE A 59 -9.84 0.82 -3.81
CA PHE A 59 -9.75 0.03 -5.04
C PHE A 59 -11.10 -0.53 -5.54
N ARG A 60 -12.13 -0.50 -4.68
CA ARG A 60 -13.48 -1.00 -4.99
C ARG A 60 -14.42 0.08 -5.48
N LEU A 61 -14.03 1.36 -5.39
CA LEU A 61 -14.84 2.46 -5.89
C LEU A 61 -15.02 2.32 -7.41
N HIS A 62 -16.24 2.52 -7.90
CA HIS A 62 -16.55 2.32 -9.32
C HIS A 62 -15.76 3.27 -10.22
N SER A 63 -15.55 4.51 -9.77
CA SER A 63 -14.80 5.55 -10.47
C SER A 63 -13.28 5.43 -10.40
N ASN A 64 -12.75 4.39 -9.76
CA ASN A 64 -11.31 4.24 -9.57
C ASN A 64 -10.65 3.47 -10.72
N ASP A 65 -9.58 4.04 -11.27
CA ASP A 65 -8.75 3.43 -12.32
C ASP A 65 -7.86 2.29 -11.76
N TYR A 66 -7.63 2.26 -10.44
CA TYR A 66 -6.82 1.24 -9.79
C TYR A 66 -7.66 0.01 -9.42
N ARG A 67 -7.39 -1.13 -10.07
CA ARG A 67 -8.07 -2.41 -9.85
C ARG A 67 -7.10 -3.47 -9.36
N VAL A 68 -7.31 -3.92 -8.13
CA VAL A 68 -6.46 -4.92 -7.48
C VAL A 68 -6.73 -6.32 -8.05
N SER A 69 -5.68 -7.08 -8.27
CA SER A 69 -5.77 -8.48 -8.71
C SER A 69 -5.84 -9.43 -7.52
N GLY A 70 -6.98 -10.10 -7.36
CA GLY A 70 -7.18 -11.13 -6.33
C GLY A 70 -7.08 -10.63 -4.88
N ARG A 71 -6.65 -11.51 -3.98
CA ARG A 71 -6.51 -11.22 -2.54
C ARG A 71 -5.13 -10.65 -2.26
N MET A 72 -5.07 -9.53 -1.52
CA MET A 72 -3.78 -8.99 -1.11
C MET A 72 -3.17 -9.86 -0.02
N GLN A 73 -1.86 -10.05 -0.09
CA GLN A 73 -1.07 -10.79 0.88
C GLN A 73 -0.06 -9.85 1.52
N ARG A 74 0.22 -10.08 2.81
CA ARG A 74 1.27 -9.36 3.52
C ARG A 74 2.61 -9.72 2.90
N VAL A 75 3.44 -8.73 2.62
CA VAL A 75 4.79 -8.93 2.08
C VAL A 75 5.84 -8.54 3.13
N ASP A 76 6.96 -9.25 3.10
CA ASP A 76 8.08 -8.95 3.98
C ASP A 76 8.87 -7.76 3.43
N LEU A 77 8.99 -6.72 4.27
CA LEU A 77 9.64 -5.46 3.93
C LEU A 77 11.17 -5.60 3.83
N MET A 78 11.78 -6.61 4.45
CA MET A 78 13.23 -6.81 4.40
C MET A 78 13.72 -7.13 2.98
N TYR A 79 12.93 -7.88 2.21
CA TYR A 79 13.27 -8.21 0.82
C TYR A 79 13.18 -7.01 -0.13
N LEU A 80 12.53 -5.91 0.29
CA LEU A 80 12.43 -4.68 -0.51
C LEU A 80 13.59 -3.70 -0.22
N SER A 81 14.30 -3.86 0.90
CA SER A 81 15.48 -3.04 1.23
C SER A 81 16.77 -3.48 0.53
N ASP A 82 16.82 -4.71 0.03
CA ASP A 82 17.98 -5.27 -0.69
C ASP A 82 18.02 -4.88 -2.17
N ILE A 83 17.01 -4.14 -2.65
CA ILE A 83 16.97 -3.56 -4.00
C ILE A 83 17.39 -2.10 -3.87
N ARG A 84 18.71 -1.86 -3.85
CA ARG A 84 19.33 -0.53 -3.97
C ARG A 84 20.25 -0.48 -5.17
#